data_AF-A0A7C9CM87-F1
#
_entry.id   AF-A0A7C9CM87-F1
#
_cell.length_a   1.000
_cell.length_b   1.000
_cell.length_c   1.000
_cell.angle_alpha   90.00
_cell.angle_beta   90.00
_cell.angle_gamma   90.00
#
_symmetry.space_group_name_H-M   'P 1'
#
loop_
_entity.id
_entity.type
_entity.pdbx_description
1 polymer ?
#
loop_
_entity_poly.entity_id
_entity_poly.type
_entity_poly.pdbx_seq_one_letter_code
_entity_poly.pdbx_strand_id
1 'polypeptide(L)'
;TFSLLTNSLLSRSCATATPTTSTGGSKKVADRIVKLYAIDLDGNKREVVGLSGQTLLKALANKGLIDPNSHRLEEIDACSAECEVHIAQEWLQKLPPPTYDEQYVLRRNQRNRLLNKHARLGCQVVLTPELQGMVVAIPEPKPWDIP
;
A
#
# COMPACT_ATOMS: atom_id res chain seq x y z
N THR A 1 -15.37 -77.71 -11.14
CA THR A 1 -15.11 -77.93 -12.57
C THR A 1 -15.20 -76.59 -13.28
N PHE A 2 -14.08 -76.17 -13.89
CA PHE A 2 -13.89 -75.03 -14.81
C PHE A 2 -14.16 -73.61 -14.27
N SER A 3 -13.22 -72.66 -14.14
CA SER A 3 -12.10 -72.16 -14.98
C SER A 3 -12.46 -70.86 -15.72
N LEU A 4 -11.43 -70.00 -15.84
CA LEU A 4 -11.21 -68.87 -16.74
C LEU A 4 -11.76 -67.50 -16.26
N LEU A 5 -10.89 -66.63 -15.73
CA LEU A 5 -10.02 -65.66 -16.45
C LEU A 5 -10.81 -64.56 -17.17
N THR A 6 -10.73 -63.32 -16.68
CA THR A 6 -11.07 -62.13 -17.47
C THR A 6 -10.11 -60.97 -17.17
N ASN A 7 -9.13 -60.87 -18.07
CA ASN A 7 -8.38 -59.74 -18.62
C ASN A 7 -8.31 -58.40 -17.86
N SER A 8 -7.05 -58.03 -17.59
CA SER A 8 -6.59 -56.67 -17.34
C SER A 8 -6.88 -55.74 -18.52
N LEU A 9 -7.45 -54.57 -18.23
CA LEU A 9 -7.49 -53.44 -19.15
C LEU A 9 -6.59 -52.33 -18.58
N LEU A 10 -5.39 -52.21 -19.15
CA LEU A 10 -4.49 -51.08 -18.92
C LEU A 10 -5.08 -49.86 -19.63
N SER A 11 -5.66 -48.93 -18.87
CA SER A 11 -6.05 -47.62 -19.36
C SER A 11 -4.80 -46.75 -19.54
N ARG A 12 -4.44 -46.45 -20.78
CA ARG A 12 -3.39 -45.46 -21.11
C ARG A 12 -3.98 -44.06 -21.00
N SER A 13 -3.72 -43.39 -19.87
CA SER A 13 -3.97 -41.96 -19.73
C SER A 13 -2.95 -41.17 -20.58
N CYS A 14 -3.43 -40.52 -21.64
CA CYS A 14 -2.68 -39.49 -22.36
C CYS A 14 -2.70 -38.22 -21.50
N ALA A 15 -1.53 -37.81 -21.00
CA ALA A 15 -1.39 -36.55 -20.29
C ALA A 15 -1.55 -35.39 -21.28
N THR A 16 -2.65 -34.65 -21.16
CA THR A 16 -2.80 -33.34 -21.80
C THR A 16 -1.88 -32.35 -21.08
N ALA A 17 -0.72 -32.07 -21.69
CA ALA A 17 0.11 -30.95 -21.28
C ALA A 17 -0.64 -29.64 -21.53
N THR A 18 -1.01 -28.95 -20.47
CA THR A 18 -1.44 -27.55 -20.54
C THR A 18 -0.27 -26.72 -21.06
N PRO A 19 -0.47 -25.83 -22.05
CA PRO A 19 0.55 -24.84 -22.36
C PRO A 19 0.62 -23.86 -21.20
N THR A 20 1.59 -24.06 -20.32
CA THR A 20 2.05 -23.04 -19.37
C THR A 20 2.54 -21.87 -20.21
N THR A 21 1.68 -20.88 -20.41
CA THR A 21 2.06 -19.61 -21.02
C THR A 21 2.87 -18.85 -19.99
N SER A 22 4.15 -19.20 -19.88
CA SER A 22 5.16 -18.41 -19.18
C SER A 22 5.58 -17.24 -20.07
N THR A 23 4.73 -16.22 -20.14
CA THR A 23 5.17 -14.89 -20.59
C THR A 23 5.80 -14.21 -19.36
N GLY A 24 7.06 -13.80 -19.30
CA GLY A 24 8.04 -13.49 -20.33
C GLY A 24 8.65 -12.13 -20.00
N GLY A 25 9.86 -12.11 -19.42
CA GLY A 25 10.65 -10.90 -19.14
C GLY A 25 10.84 -10.55 -17.66
N SER A 26 12.08 -10.31 -17.23
CA SER A 26 12.37 -9.73 -15.90
C SER A 26 11.76 -8.31 -15.85
N LYS A 27 10.89 -8.03 -14.86
CA LYS A 27 10.24 -6.72 -14.71
C LYS A 27 11.30 -5.63 -14.60
N LYS A 28 11.24 -4.59 -15.44
CA LYS A 28 12.17 -3.46 -15.36
C LYS A 28 11.81 -2.60 -14.16
N VAL A 29 12.79 -1.89 -13.61
CA VAL A 29 12.54 -0.93 -12.51
C VAL A 29 11.55 0.16 -12.95
N ALA A 30 11.61 0.59 -14.22
CA ALA A 30 10.70 1.56 -14.80
C ALA A 30 9.22 1.14 -14.71
N ASP A 31 8.93 -0.15 -14.86
CA ASP A 31 7.56 -0.69 -14.81
C ASP A 31 6.95 -0.62 -13.39
N ARG A 32 7.79 -0.36 -12.38
CA ARG A 32 7.37 -0.18 -10.99
C ARG A 32 7.21 1.27 -10.59
N ILE A 33 7.50 2.24 -11.46
CA ILE A 33 7.40 3.65 -11.09
C ILE A 33 5.93 4.04 -10.92
N VAL A 34 5.60 4.62 -9.77
CA VAL A 34 4.30 5.21 -9.45
C VAL A 34 4.53 6.69 -9.17
N LYS A 35 3.98 7.56 -10.02
CA LYS A 35 4.01 9.02 -9.82
C LYS A 35 2.76 9.46 -9.09
N LEU A 36 2.91 10.30 -8.09
CA LEU A 36 1.83 10.86 -7.30
C LEU A 36 2.12 12.33 -6.95
N TYR A 37 1.14 13.01 -6.40
CA TYR A 37 1.24 14.42 -6.04
C TYR A 37 0.94 14.59 -4.56
N ALA A 38 1.80 15.36 -3.89
CA ALA A 38 1.60 15.78 -2.52
C ALA A 38 1.31 17.28 -2.49
N ILE A 39 0.30 17.69 -1.73
CA ILE A 39 0.07 19.09 -1.37
C ILE A 39 0.85 19.33 -0.07
N ASP A 40 1.83 20.24 -0.13
CA ASP A 40 2.62 20.62 1.04
C ASP A 40 1.88 21.63 1.94
N LEU A 41 2.52 21.99 3.05
CA LEU A 41 1.97 22.91 4.05
C LEU A 41 1.70 24.32 3.48
N ASP A 42 2.43 24.70 2.45
CA ASP A 42 2.25 25.98 1.75
C ASP A 42 1.15 25.91 0.68
N GLY A 43 0.51 24.74 0.53
CA GLY A 43 -0.53 24.48 -0.48
C GLY A 43 0.03 24.21 -1.88
N ASN A 44 1.34 24.09 -2.05
CA ASN A 44 1.96 23.84 -3.34
C ASN A 44 1.88 22.36 -3.70
N LYS A 45 1.60 22.09 -4.98
CA LYS A 45 1.58 20.74 -5.54
C LYS A 45 3.01 20.28 -5.86
N ARG A 46 3.45 19.19 -5.23
CA ARG A 46 4.78 18.58 -5.38
C ARG A 46 4.66 17.23 -6.08
N GLU A 47 5.38 17.03 -7.19
CA GLU A 47 5.49 15.71 -7.82
C GLU A 47 6.40 14.81 -6.97
N VAL A 48 5.89 13.62 -6.66
CA VAL A 48 6.52 12.59 -5.86
C VAL A 48 6.61 11.33 -6.71
N VAL A 49 7.79 10.70 -6.70
CA VAL A 49 8.04 9.45 -7.44
C VAL A 49 8.30 8.36 -6.42
N GLY A 50 7.47 7.32 -6.45
CA GLY A 50 7.62 6.11 -5.65
C GLY A 50 7.73 4.87 -6.53
N LEU A 51 8.00 3.73 -5.89
CA LEU A 51 7.97 2.42 -6.53
C LEU A 51 6.79 1.60 -6.04
N SER A 52 6.20 0.78 -6.91
CA SER A 52 5.21 -0.22 -6.51
C SER A 52 5.81 -1.15 -5.46
N GLY A 53 5.05 -1.39 -4.39
CA GLY A 53 5.48 -2.13 -3.20
C GLY A 53 6.19 -1.28 -2.14
N GLN A 54 6.55 -0.03 -2.45
CA GLN A 54 7.08 0.93 -1.47
C GLN A 54 5.93 1.57 -0.67
N THR A 55 6.19 1.95 0.57
CA THR A 55 5.22 2.73 1.36
C THR A 55 5.14 4.18 0.88
N LEU A 56 3.96 4.79 1.02
CA LEU A 56 3.75 6.20 0.72
C LEU A 56 4.66 7.10 1.56
N LEU A 57 4.84 6.79 2.84
CA LEU A 57 5.80 7.48 3.71
C LEU A 57 7.19 7.52 3.09
N LYS A 58 7.72 6.39 2.62
CA LYS A 58 9.07 6.35 2.05
C LYS A 58 9.15 7.18 0.78
N ALA A 59 8.10 7.19 -0.05
CA ALA A 59 8.06 8.03 -1.25
C ALA A 59 8.05 9.53 -0.90
N LEU A 60 7.26 9.94 0.10
CA LEU A 60 7.21 11.33 0.58
C LEU A 60 8.51 11.76 1.26
N ALA A 61 9.12 10.89 2.08
CA ALA A 61 10.39 11.14 2.73
C ALA A 61 11.54 11.30 1.71
N ASN A 62 11.56 10.51 0.64
CA ASN A 62 12.52 10.68 -0.46
C ASN A 62 12.41 12.05 -1.14
N LYS A 63 11.24 12.70 -1.07
CA LYS A 63 11.01 14.06 -1.58
C LYS A 63 11.29 15.15 -0.53
N GLY A 64 11.64 14.77 0.70
CA GLY A 64 11.87 15.69 1.81
C GLY A 64 10.58 16.32 2.37
N LEU A 65 9.44 15.67 2.17
CA LEU A 65 8.13 16.20 2.57
C LEU A 65 7.69 15.76 3.96
N ILE A 66 8.20 14.62 4.42
CA ILE A 66 7.94 14.05 5.75
C ILE A 66 9.27 13.48 6.27
N ASP A 67 9.51 13.54 7.57
CA ASP A 67 10.69 12.93 8.19
C ASP A 67 10.70 11.41 7.96
N PRO A 68 11.76 10.79 7.43
CA PRO A 68 11.87 9.33 7.35
C PRO A 68 11.71 8.61 8.69
N ASN A 69 12.00 9.27 9.83
CA ASN A 69 11.88 8.71 11.17
C ASN A 69 10.49 8.84 11.80
N SER A 70 9.53 9.45 11.10
CA SER A 70 8.11 9.55 11.51
C SER A 70 7.39 8.18 11.59
N HIS A 71 8.12 7.09 11.37
CA HIS A 71 7.68 5.72 11.48
C HIS A 71 8.03 5.13 12.85
N ARG A 72 7.02 4.76 13.63
CA ARG A 72 7.20 3.98 14.87
C ARG A 72 6.40 2.69 14.76
N LEU A 73 7.08 1.68 14.21
CA LEU A 73 6.47 0.42 13.76
C LEU A 73 6.51 -0.68 14.84
N GLU A 74 7.45 -0.58 15.77
CA GLU A 74 7.73 -1.62 16.77
C GLU A 74 6.83 -1.52 18.02
N GLU A 75 6.19 -0.36 18.24
CA GLU A 75 5.17 -0.16 19.26
C GLU A 75 4.07 0.76 18.70
N ILE A 76 2.96 0.18 18.26
CA ILE A 76 1.83 0.95 17.72
C ILE A 76 1.25 1.92 18.78
N ASP A 77 1.34 1.56 20.06
CA ASP A 77 0.97 2.41 21.19
C ASP A 77 1.87 3.63 21.36
N ALA A 78 3.14 3.52 20.94
CA ALA A 78 4.12 4.61 20.97
C ALA A 78 4.11 5.45 19.69
N CYS A 79 3.25 5.11 18.71
CA CYS A 79 3.15 5.82 17.45
C CYS A 79 2.36 7.14 17.58
N SER A 80 3.02 8.25 17.26
CA SER A 80 2.47 9.61 17.32
C SER A 80 1.74 10.04 16.04
N ALA A 81 1.50 9.13 15.09
CA ALA A 81 0.90 9.43 13.78
C ALA A 81 1.60 10.55 12.99
N GLU A 82 2.91 10.70 13.13
CA GLU A 82 3.71 11.72 12.43
C GLU A 82 3.77 11.50 10.91
N CYS A 83 3.50 10.27 10.46
CA CYS A 83 3.35 9.92 9.05
C CYS A 83 1.89 10.03 8.55
N GLU A 84 1.00 10.70 9.29
CA GLU A 84 -0.37 10.96 8.84
C GLU A 84 -0.38 11.72 7.50
N VAL A 85 -1.24 11.29 6.59
CA VAL A 85 -1.50 11.93 5.30
C VAL A 85 -3.00 11.94 5.02
N HIS A 86 -3.49 12.95 4.31
CA HIS A 86 -4.89 13.04 3.90
C HIS A 86 -5.03 12.67 2.42
N ILE A 87 -5.76 11.60 2.14
CA ILE A 87 -5.90 11.05 0.79
C ILE A 87 -7.15 11.63 0.11
N ALA A 88 -7.01 12.09 -1.13
CA ALA A 88 -8.13 12.65 -1.88
C ALA A 88 -9.25 11.60 -2.10
N GLN A 89 -10.50 12.08 -2.14
CA GLN A 89 -11.71 11.25 -2.05
C GLN A 89 -11.79 10.16 -3.13
N GLU A 90 -11.33 10.47 -4.35
CA GLU A 90 -11.36 9.58 -5.50
C GLU A 90 -10.39 8.39 -5.40
N TRP A 91 -9.45 8.41 -4.44
CA TRP A 91 -8.48 7.33 -4.23
C TRP A 91 -8.85 6.40 -3.08
N LEU A 92 -9.78 6.78 -2.21
CA LEU A 92 -10.11 6.00 -1.01
C LEU A 92 -10.61 4.59 -1.34
N GLN A 93 -11.36 4.43 -2.43
CA GLN A 93 -11.89 3.12 -2.86
C GLN A 93 -10.83 2.21 -3.50
N LYS A 94 -9.68 2.76 -3.91
CA LYS A 94 -8.56 2.00 -4.49
C LYS A 94 -7.62 1.45 -3.42
N LEU A 95 -7.81 1.84 -2.17
CA LEU A 95 -6.98 1.42 -1.05
C LEU A 95 -7.70 0.36 -0.23
N PRO A 96 -6.94 -0.58 0.38
CA PRO A 96 -7.52 -1.43 1.40
C PRO A 96 -8.03 -0.57 2.57
N PRO A 97 -9.09 -1.00 3.26
CA PRO A 97 -9.60 -0.30 4.43
C PRO A 97 -8.53 -0.22 5.51
N PRO A 98 -8.50 0.85 6.33
CA PRO A 98 -7.54 0.98 7.41
C PRO A 98 -7.77 -0.09 8.47
N THR A 99 -6.68 -0.66 9.01
CA THR A 99 -6.76 -1.66 10.08
C THR A 99 -7.30 -1.04 11.37
N TYR A 100 -7.72 -1.88 12.32
CA TYR A 100 -8.18 -1.39 13.62
C TYR A 100 -7.09 -0.58 14.32
N ASP A 101 -5.85 -1.06 14.32
CA ASP A 101 -4.75 -0.38 14.99
C ASP A 101 -4.41 0.96 14.30
N GLU A 102 -4.44 1.00 12.96
CA GLU A 102 -4.28 2.25 12.20
C GLU A 102 -5.36 3.26 12.60
N GLN A 103 -6.63 2.83 12.65
CA GLN A 103 -7.74 3.69 13.07
C GLN A 103 -7.61 4.16 14.52
N TYR A 104 -7.14 3.28 15.41
CA TYR A 104 -6.93 3.59 16.82
C TYR A 104 -5.84 4.67 16.99
N VAL A 105 -4.68 4.49 16.35
CA VAL A 105 -3.58 5.46 16.37
C VAL A 105 -4.02 6.81 15.82
N LEU A 106 -4.69 6.83 14.66
CA LEU A 106 -5.20 8.07 14.07
C LEU A 106 -6.19 8.75 15.01
N ARG A 107 -7.21 8.03 15.48
CA ARG A 107 -8.25 8.58 16.39
C ARG A 107 -7.66 9.12 17.69
N ARG A 108 -6.70 8.41 18.29
CA ARG A 108 -5.98 8.82 19.52
C ARG A 108 -5.14 10.07 19.30
N ASN A 109 -4.61 10.29 18.09
CA ASN A 109 -3.75 11.43 17.79
C ASN A 109 -4.53 12.66 17.30
N GLN A 110 -5.81 12.53 16.98
CA GLN A 110 -6.69 13.63 16.62
C GLN A 110 -7.19 14.39 17.86
N ARG A 111 -7.24 15.73 17.77
CA ARG A 111 -7.65 16.62 18.87
C ARG A 111 -9.07 16.32 19.38
N ASN A 112 -10.01 16.08 18.47
CA ASN A 112 -11.42 15.85 18.79
C ASN A 112 -11.76 14.36 19.01
N ARG A 113 -10.77 13.45 18.96
CA ARG A 113 -10.95 11.99 19.03
C ARG A 113 -11.92 11.44 17.97
N LEU A 114 -12.11 12.16 16.86
CA LEU A 114 -12.87 11.70 15.71
C LEU A 114 -11.90 11.27 14.61
N LEU A 115 -12.17 10.12 14.00
CA LEU A 115 -11.38 9.64 12.89
C LEU A 115 -11.75 10.41 11.62
N ASN A 116 -10.78 11.09 11.03
CA ASN A 116 -10.96 11.67 9.70
C ASN A 116 -10.96 10.55 8.66
N LYS A 117 -12.00 10.50 7.82
CA LYS A 117 -12.16 9.54 6.72
C LYS A 117 -10.98 9.55 5.74
N HIS A 118 -10.37 10.71 5.53
CA HIS A 118 -9.26 10.89 4.60
C HIS A 118 -7.89 10.59 5.22
N ALA A 119 -7.80 10.52 6.55
CA ALA A 119 -6.54 10.30 7.23
C ALA A 119 -6.12 8.84 7.09
N ARG A 120 -4.86 8.64 6.70
CA ARG A 120 -4.17 7.35 6.68
C ARG A 120 -2.79 7.51 7.26
N LEU A 121 -2.23 6.43 7.79
CA LEU A 121 -0.81 6.38 8.11
C LEU A 121 -0.04 6.08 6.82
N GLY A 122 0.77 7.02 6.34
CA GLY A 122 1.54 6.87 5.10
C GLY A 122 2.46 5.66 5.12
N CYS A 123 2.85 5.16 6.30
CA CYS A 123 3.61 3.92 6.44
C CYS A 123 2.80 2.65 6.16
N GLN A 124 1.48 2.67 6.32
CA GLN A 124 0.56 1.54 6.06
C GLN A 124 0.05 1.53 4.62
N VAL A 125 0.20 2.63 3.89
CA VAL A 125 -0.21 2.75 2.49
C VAL A 125 0.90 2.24 1.58
N VAL A 126 0.70 1.07 0.97
CA VAL A 126 1.62 0.50 -0.02
C VAL A 126 1.24 1.00 -1.41
N LEU A 127 2.21 1.52 -2.15
CA LEU A 127 2.02 2.00 -3.52
C LEU A 127 1.78 0.85 -4.47
N THR A 128 0.75 0.97 -5.30
CA THR A 128 0.44 0.05 -6.41
C THR A 128 0.36 0.85 -7.71
N PRO A 129 0.47 0.20 -8.89
CA PRO A 129 0.34 0.90 -10.17
C PRO A 129 -1.01 1.60 -10.36
N GLU A 130 -2.06 1.11 -9.69
CA GLU A 130 -3.42 1.69 -9.73
C GLU A 130 -3.51 3.07 -9.05
N LEU A 131 -2.52 3.41 -8.22
CA LEU A 131 -2.38 4.70 -7.54
C LEU A 131 -1.60 5.73 -8.36
N GLN A 132 -1.33 5.44 -9.64
CA GLN A 132 -0.72 6.41 -10.56
C GLN A 132 -1.56 7.69 -10.62
N GLY A 133 -0.95 8.82 -10.28
CA GLY A 133 -1.60 10.14 -10.22
C GLY A 133 -2.29 10.45 -8.89
N MET A 134 -2.14 9.60 -7.87
CA MET A 134 -2.73 9.81 -6.54
C MET A 134 -2.41 11.20 -5.98
N VAL A 135 -3.40 11.82 -5.35
CA VAL A 135 -3.23 13.11 -4.67
C VAL A 135 -3.38 12.90 -3.17
N VAL A 136 -2.39 13.37 -2.43
CA VAL A 136 -2.38 13.38 -0.96
C VAL A 136 -2.05 14.78 -0.47
N ALA A 137 -2.50 15.12 0.73
CA ALA A 137 -2.12 16.35 1.42
C ALA A 137 -1.40 16.00 2.72
N ILE A 138 -0.40 16.81 3.07
CA ILE A 138 0.33 16.69 4.33
C ILE A 138 -0.43 17.54 5.34
N PRO A 139 -0.91 16.96 6.46
CA PRO A 139 -1.63 17.72 7.47
C PRO A 139 -0.68 18.72 8.14
N GLU A 140 -1.26 19.82 8.64
CA GLU A 140 -0.51 20.76 9.48
C GLU A 140 0.08 20.05 10.70
N PRO A 141 1.29 20.46 11.14
CA PRO A 141 1.87 19.93 12.37
C PRO A 141 0.94 20.21 13.54
N LYS A 142 0.90 19.29 14.50
CA LYS A 142 0.03 19.48 15.65
C LYS A 142 0.58 20.65 16.48
N PRO A 143 -0.27 21.47 17.12
CA PRO A 143 0.20 22.70 17.77
C PRO A 143 1.22 22.48 18.89
N TRP A 144 1.28 21.29 19.47
CA TRP A 144 2.23 20.93 20.52
C TRP A 144 3.55 20.36 19.99
N ASP A 145 3.66 20.15 18.68
CA ASP A 145 4.90 19.76 18.00
C ASP A 145 5.66 20.99 17.46
N ILE A 146 5.11 22.20 17.64
CA ILE A 146 5.74 23.47 17.30
C ILE A 146 6.62 23.89 18.49
N PRO A 147 7.94 24.10 18.30
CA PRO A 147 8.87 24.47 19.36
C PRO A 147 8.61 25.86 19.96
#